data_AF-A0A8H4R529-F1
#
_entry.id   AF-A0A8H4R529-F1
#
_cell.length_a   1.000
_cell.length_b   1.000
_cell.length_c   1.000
_cell.angle_alpha   90.00
_cell.angle_beta   90.00
_cell.angle_gamma   90.00
#
_symmetry.space_group_name_H-M   'P 1'
#
loop_
_entity.id
_entity.type
_entity.pdbx_description
1 polymer ?
#
loop_
_entity_poly.entity_id
_entity_poly.type
_entity_poly.pdbx_seq_one_letter_code
_entity_poly.pdbx_strand_id
1 'polypeptide(L)'
;MFAFSLALALLPFISATVIDVQVGAGGKLAYSPEAISAKVGDQVVFHFNAKNHTVTQSSFASPCGKKDGGVNSGFQPVPANQTDNLPTFTVTVNNTDPIWIYCAQAANTPNSHCGAGMVFAINCGLDGAPNSFTNFKNSALAIGASLSASAAAASSTAYTPASTASAADAAWTTAAYGDYTIPPAPTATLVTQAVTLGTSSWTTTYSSYPGSAAPTPNSVEGTVHKVIVGGPGKLAFDPPTISAQPRDVVVFEFHQKNHTVTQSSFDDPCRKLNANGVTGFDSGFMPVADDATEFPTWNFTVTDTAPVWAYCRQQLPSSHCGAGMVFAINSVETSPRNFAAFQNVAKALNGTAVLSTSPNNTTTTSQDPSGAASVKVGFASVSILVAALIGSLL
;
A
#
# COMPACT_ATOMS: atom_id res chain seq x y z
N MET A 1 -8.84 39.19 62.62
CA MET A 1 -7.93 38.03 62.49
C MET A 1 -8.44 37.20 61.32
N PHE A 2 -7.87 37.37 60.12
CA PHE A 2 -8.26 36.60 58.94
C PHE A 2 -7.30 35.43 58.78
N ALA A 3 -7.83 34.22 58.92
CA ALA A 3 -7.10 32.97 58.75
C ALA A 3 -6.96 32.66 57.25
N PHE A 4 -5.73 32.59 56.75
CA PHE A 4 -5.42 32.03 55.44
C PHE A 4 -5.22 30.52 55.61
N SER A 5 -6.22 29.72 55.22
CA SER A 5 -6.07 28.27 55.05
C SER A 5 -5.38 28.00 53.71
N LEU A 6 -4.11 27.60 53.78
CA LEU A 6 -3.32 27.15 52.63
C LEU A 6 -3.74 25.71 52.29
N ALA A 7 -4.57 25.54 51.27
CA ALA A 7 -4.91 24.22 50.73
C ALA A 7 -3.74 23.70 49.88
N LEU A 8 -3.03 22.69 50.38
CA LEU A 8 -1.96 21.99 49.67
C LEU A 8 -2.60 20.98 48.70
N ALA A 9 -2.67 21.33 47.42
CA ALA A 9 -3.12 20.41 46.38
C ALA A 9 -2.06 19.32 46.16
N LEU A 10 -2.32 18.09 46.65
CA LEU A 10 -1.58 16.91 46.24
C LEU A 10 -1.97 16.57 44.79
N LEU A 11 -1.15 16.98 43.82
CA LEU A 11 -1.23 16.48 42.46
C LEU A 11 -0.66 15.05 42.44
N PRO A 12 -1.38 14.05 41.88
CA PRO A 12 -0.84 12.71 41.74
C PRO A 12 0.30 12.76 40.71
N PHE A 13 1.54 12.54 41.18
CA PHE A 13 2.67 12.28 40.29
C PHE A 13 2.46 10.90 39.67
N ILE A 14 2.02 10.85 38.41
CA ILE A 14 2.10 9.62 37.64
C ILE A 14 3.58 9.36 37.37
N SER A 15 4.17 8.48 38.16
CA SER A 15 5.57 8.06 37.96
C SER A 15 5.63 7.29 36.64
N ALA A 16 6.38 7.82 35.67
CA ALA A 16 6.75 7.09 34.46
C ALA A 16 7.55 5.83 34.84
N THR A 17 7.14 4.67 34.33
CA THR A 17 7.89 3.42 34.51
C THR A 17 8.94 3.31 33.40
N VAL A 18 10.14 2.84 33.74
CA VAL A 18 11.15 2.46 32.77
C VAL A 18 10.98 0.96 32.47
N ILE A 19 10.82 0.62 31.19
CA ILE A 19 10.67 -0.75 30.70
C ILE A 19 11.86 -1.07 29.81
N ASP A 20 12.72 -1.97 30.26
CA ASP A 20 13.93 -2.36 29.54
C ASP A 20 13.66 -3.48 28.53
N VAL A 21 14.09 -3.26 27.28
CA VAL A 21 13.99 -4.23 26.19
C VAL A 21 15.38 -4.51 25.66
N GLN A 22 15.77 -5.78 25.66
CA GLN A 22 17.06 -6.21 25.12
C GLN A 22 16.96 -6.44 23.61
N VAL A 23 17.82 -5.81 22.82
CA VAL A 23 17.87 -5.97 21.36
C VAL A 23 19.06 -6.85 21.02
N GLY A 24 18.80 -8.04 20.48
CA GLY A 24 19.87 -8.94 20.01
C GLY A 24 20.58 -9.76 21.10
N ALA A 25 20.04 -9.80 22.33
CA ALA A 25 20.68 -10.46 23.46
C ALA A 25 20.97 -11.94 23.19
N GLY A 26 22.16 -12.39 23.63
CA GLY A 26 22.64 -13.75 23.37
C GLY A 26 22.86 -14.07 21.88
N GLY A 27 22.99 -13.05 21.03
CA GLY A 27 23.18 -13.20 19.59
C GLY A 27 21.91 -13.57 18.82
N LYS A 28 20.74 -13.52 19.47
CA LYS A 28 19.43 -13.85 18.89
C LYS A 28 18.94 -12.74 17.96
N LEU A 29 18.10 -13.06 16.98
CA LEU A 29 17.39 -12.07 16.17
C LEU A 29 16.04 -11.73 16.82
N ALA A 30 16.09 -11.11 18.01
CA ALA A 30 14.89 -10.84 18.79
C ALA A 30 15.01 -9.55 19.62
N TYR A 31 13.85 -8.99 19.96
CA TYR A 31 13.67 -8.08 21.07
C TYR A 31 13.23 -8.91 22.29
N SER A 32 13.73 -8.64 23.49
CA SER A 32 13.37 -9.42 24.68
C SER A 32 12.99 -8.49 25.84
N PRO A 33 11.73 -8.50 26.28
CA PRO A 33 10.59 -9.26 25.73
C PRO A 33 10.20 -8.81 24.31
N GLU A 34 9.46 -9.66 23.58
CA GLU A 34 9.04 -9.38 22.18
C GLU A 34 7.75 -8.54 22.10
N ALA A 35 6.98 -8.49 23.18
CA ALA A 35 5.83 -7.60 23.31
C ALA A 35 5.67 -7.15 24.76
N ILE A 36 5.17 -5.93 24.97
CA ILE A 36 4.91 -5.37 26.30
C ILE A 36 3.58 -4.61 26.33
N SER A 37 3.08 -4.39 27.55
CA SER A 37 2.07 -3.37 27.84
C SER A 37 2.72 -2.22 28.59
N ALA A 38 2.37 -0.99 28.23
CA ALA A 38 2.93 0.23 28.80
C ALA A 38 1.87 1.32 28.90
N LYS A 39 1.94 2.15 29.93
CA LYS A 39 1.04 3.28 30.18
C LYS A 39 1.58 4.54 29.53
N VAL A 40 0.69 5.51 29.29
CA VAL A 40 1.10 6.84 28.85
C VAL A 40 2.08 7.45 29.84
N GLY A 41 3.22 7.93 29.34
CA GLY A 41 4.33 8.45 30.13
C GLY A 41 5.45 7.44 30.40
N ASP A 42 5.22 6.13 30.20
CA ASP A 42 6.28 5.14 30.37
C ASP A 42 7.40 5.30 29.31
N GLN A 43 8.62 4.94 29.70
CA GLN A 43 9.83 5.02 28.88
C GLN A 43 10.27 3.60 28.53
N VAL A 44 10.21 3.25 27.25
CA VAL A 44 10.70 1.94 26.76
C VAL A 44 12.14 2.13 26.30
N VAL A 45 13.08 1.55 27.03
CA VAL A 45 14.52 1.69 26.80
C VAL A 45 15.05 0.43 26.12
N PHE A 46 15.50 0.58 24.89
CA PHE A 46 16.08 -0.49 24.09
C PHE A 46 17.59 -0.54 24.30
N HIS A 47 18.11 -1.67 24.76
CA HIS A 47 19.54 -1.91 24.99
C HIS A 47 20.11 -2.76 23.86
N PHE A 48 21.02 -2.19 23.08
CA PHE A 48 21.58 -2.86 21.91
C PHE A 48 22.74 -3.77 22.31
N ASN A 49 22.61 -5.06 22.03
CA ASN A 49 23.66 -6.05 22.22
C ASN A 49 24.51 -6.16 20.94
N ALA A 50 25.58 -6.97 21.00
CA ALA A 50 26.51 -7.21 19.89
C ALA A 50 25.82 -7.46 18.53
N LYS A 51 26.51 -7.07 17.44
CA LYS A 51 26.02 -6.95 16.05
C LYS A 51 25.30 -5.62 15.81
N ASN A 52 24.61 -5.52 14.67
CA ASN A 52 23.95 -4.29 14.25
C ASN A 52 22.44 -4.50 14.19
N HIS A 53 21.70 -3.64 14.88
CA HIS A 53 20.25 -3.70 14.98
C HIS A 53 19.66 -2.29 14.92
N THR A 54 18.34 -2.21 14.75
CA THR A 54 17.58 -0.95 14.82
C THR A 54 16.35 -1.12 15.70
N VAL A 55 15.78 0.01 16.11
CA VAL A 55 14.40 0.17 16.55
C VAL A 55 13.75 1.11 15.54
N THR A 56 13.00 0.54 14.60
CA THR A 56 12.36 1.30 13.53
C THR A 56 10.86 1.05 13.57
N GLN A 57 10.07 2.12 13.66
CA GLN A 57 8.62 2.01 13.68
C GLN A 57 8.11 1.53 12.33
N SER A 58 7.17 0.60 12.38
CA SER A 58 6.39 0.13 11.26
C SER A 58 4.89 0.29 11.54
N SER A 59 4.07 -0.42 10.78
CA SER A 59 2.65 -0.56 11.06
C SER A 59 2.28 -2.04 11.11
N PHE A 60 1.17 -2.36 11.75
CA PHE A 60 0.64 -3.73 11.76
C PHE A 60 0.51 -4.31 10.35
N ALA A 61 0.07 -3.46 9.40
CA ALA A 61 -0.13 -3.83 8.00
C ALA A 61 1.16 -3.92 7.17
N SER A 62 2.28 -3.36 7.67
CA SER A 62 3.56 -3.35 6.96
C SER A 62 4.70 -3.65 7.94
N PRO A 63 4.82 -4.89 8.44
CA PRO A 63 5.66 -5.20 9.59
C PRO A 63 7.15 -4.92 9.37
N CYS A 64 7.64 -5.09 8.13
CA CYS A 64 9.02 -4.81 7.75
C CYS A 64 9.20 -3.49 6.96
N GLY A 65 8.17 -2.63 6.95
CA GLY A 65 8.21 -1.33 6.26
C GLY A 65 8.29 -0.18 7.25
N LYS A 66 9.19 0.77 6.99
CA LYS A 66 9.33 1.97 7.81
C LYS A 66 8.06 2.82 7.73
N LYS A 67 7.54 3.25 8.88
CA LYS A 67 6.45 4.23 8.98
C LYS A 67 7.01 5.64 8.84
N ASP A 68 6.45 6.43 7.92
CA ASP A 68 6.82 7.83 7.75
C ASP A 68 6.53 8.64 9.01
N GLY A 69 7.51 9.46 9.41
CA GLY A 69 7.47 10.22 10.66
C GLY A 69 7.52 9.36 11.93
N GLY A 70 7.68 8.04 11.82
CA GLY A 70 7.75 7.14 12.96
C GLY A 70 9.12 7.12 13.65
N VAL A 71 9.18 6.50 14.83
CA VAL A 71 10.43 6.37 15.58
C VAL A 71 11.49 5.61 14.78
N ASN A 72 12.74 6.07 14.86
CA ASN A 72 13.86 5.41 14.18
C ASN A 72 15.15 5.68 14.95
N SER A 73 15.71 4.65 15.57
CA SER A 73 17.02 4.75 16.23
C SER A 73 18.18 4.92 15.26
N GLY A 74 17.98 4.65 13.96
CA GLY A 74 19.08 4.33 13.06
C GLY A 74 19.75 2.99 13.40
N PHE A 75 20.84 2.70 12.71
CA PHE A 75 21.67 1.52 12.95
C PHE A 75 22.55 1.71 14.18
N GLN A 76 22.53 0.72 15.08
CA GLN A 76 23.25 0.71 16.34
C GLN A 76 24.26 -0.46 16.34
N PRO A 77 25.45 -0.29 15.74
CA PRO A 77 26.46 -1.34 15.67
C PRO A 77 27.20 -1.49 17.01
N VAL A 78 27.28 -2.72 17.51
CA VAL A 78 27.99 -3.06 18.76
C VAL A 78 29.05 -4.14 18.46
N PRO A 79 30.34 -3.87 18.74
CA PRO A 79 31.43 -4.85 18.62
C PRO A 79 31.20 -6.09 19.49
N ALA A 80 31.65 -7.26 19.02
CA ALA A 80 31.44 -8.53 19.71
C ALA A 80 32.11 -8.62 21.11
N ASN A 81 33.15 -7.83 21.35
CA ASN A 81 33.89 -7.77 22.62
C ASN A 81 33.41 -6.65 23.56
N GLN A 82 32.42 -5.85 23.17
CA GLN A 82 31.87 -4.81 24.02
C GLN A 82 30.85 -5.42 25.00
N THR A 83 31.10 -5.27 26.31
CA THR A 83 30.25 -5.83 27.37
C THR A 83 29.67 -4.77 28.32
N ASP A 84 30.14 -3.52 28.21
CA ASP A 84 29.67 -2.36 28.94
C ASP A 84 29.38 -1.18 27.99
N ASN A 85 28.72 -0.13 28.52
CA ASN A 85 28.40 1.10 27.78
C ASN A 85 27.67 0.84 26.45
N LEU A 86 26.75 -0.14 26.45
CA LEU A 86 25.96 -0.50 25.30
C LEU A 86 25.07 0.68 24.85
N PRO A 87 24.90 0.91 23.53
CA PRO A 87 23.99 1.94 23.03
C PRO A 87 22.58 1.70 23.53
N THR A 88 21.86 2.79 23.81
CA THR A 88 20.45 2.74 24.16
C THR A 88 19.62 3.67 23.28
N PHE A 89 18.36 3.33 23.08
CA PHE A 89 17.38 4.18 22.42
C PHE A 89 16.07 4.15 23.20
N THR A 90 15.47 5.30 23.45
CA THR A 90 14.27 5.41 24.29
C THR A 90 13.06 5.82 23.47
N VAL A 91 11.97 5.09 23.63
CA VAL A 91 10.65 5.44 23.09
C VAL A 91 9.73 5.86 24.24
N THR A 92 9.21 7.09 24.18
CA THR A 92 8.19 7.58 25.11
C THR A 92 6.81 7.13 24.66
N VAL A 93 6.04 6.54 25.56
CA VAL A 93 4.66 6.12 25.30
C VAL A 93 3.73 7.32 25.44
N ASN A 94 3.30 7.89 24.32
CA ASN A 94 2.48 9.10 24.31
C ASN A 94 0.96 8.82 24.34
N ASN A 95 0.55 7.61 23.97
CA ASN A 95 -0.84 7.16 23.99
C ASN A 95 -0.90 5.63 24.16
N THR A 96 -2.11 5.08 24.24
CA THR A 96 -2.34 3.64 24.38
C THR A 96 -2.48 2.91 23.05
N ASP A 97 -2.24 3.58 21.91
CA ASP A 97 -2.33 2.94 20.60
C ASP A 97 -1.19 1.92 20.43
N PRO A 98 -1.42 0.81 19.70
CA PRO A 98 -0.36 -0.15 19.42
C PRO A 98 0.80 0.47 18.64
N ILE A 99 2.03 0.24 19.12
CA ILE A 99 3.27 0.63 18.42
C ILE A 99 3.95 -0.63 17.90
N TRP A 100 4.21 -0.65 16.59
CA TRP A 100 4.82 -1.76 15.87
C TRP A 100 6.24 -1.39 15.50
N ILE A 101 7.20 -2.25 15.81
CA ILE A 101 8.64 -2.01 15.62
C ILE A 101 9.26 -3.21 14.92
N TYR A 102 10.24 -2.96 14.05
CA TYR A 102 11.06 -3.98 13.41
C TYR A 102 12.53 -3.60 13.37
N CYS A 103 13.36 -4.62 13.18
CA CYS A 103 14.78 -4.44 12.90
C CYS A 103 14.99 -4.30 11.38
N ALA A 104 15.50 -3.15 10.94
CA ALA A 104 15.75 -2.83 9.53
C ALA A 104 17.06 -3.43 8.98
N GLN A 105 17.81 -4.16 9.81
CA GLN A 105 19.04 -4.83 9.37
C GLN A 105 18.73 -5.85 8.28
N ALA A 106 19.47 -5.72 7.17
CA ALA A 106 19.32 -6.53 5.97
C ALA A 106 17.88 -6.51 5.40
N ALA A 107 17.14 -5.41 5.60
CA ALA A 107 15.80 -5.23 5.04
C ALA A 107 15.78 -5.48 3.54
N ASN A 108 14.71 -6.11 3.05
CA ASN A 108 14.52 -6.51 1.65
C ASN A 108 15.57 -7.49 1.11
N THR A 109 16.26 -8.22 1.99
CA THR A 109 17.19 -9.28 1.60
C THR A 109 16.83 -10.61 2.27
N PRO A 110 17.34 -11.76 1.78
CA PRO A 110 17.15 -13.09 2.39
C PRO A 110 17.60 -13.18 3.84
N ASN A 111 18.53 -12.32 4.26
CA ASN A 111 19.08 -12.27 5.60
C ASN A 111 18.34 -11.26 6.49
N SER A 112 17.14 -10.81 6.09
CA SER A 112 16.36 -9.81 6.81
C SER A 112 16.13 -10.23 8.25
N HIS A 113 16.52 -9.37 9.20
CA HIS A 113 16.26 -9.61 10.61
C HIS A 113 14.74 -9.58 10.88
N CYS A 114 14.01 -8.62 10.33
CA CYS A 114 12.55 -8.59 10.41
C CYS A 114 11.92 -9.83 9.76
N GLY A 115 12.40 -10.21 8.57
CA GLY A 115 11.96 -11.43 7.88
C GLY A 115 12.25 -12.72 8.67
N ALA A 116 13.25 -12.71 9.54
CA ALA A 116 13.54 -13.79 10.48
C ALA A 116 12.73 -13.71 11.79
N GLY A 117 11.78 -12.77 11.89
CA GLY A 117 10.89 -12.60 13.03
C GLY A 117 11.38 -11.60 14.09
N MET A 118 12.42 -10.80 13.79
CA MET A 118 12.90 -9.75 14.69
C MET A 118 11.99 -8.52 14.65
N VAL A 119 10.85 -8.65 15.31
CA VAL A 119 9.81 -7.63 15.45
C VAL A 119 9.39 -7.46 16.92
N PHE A 120 8.82 -6.31 17.26
CA PHE A 120 8.42 -5.95 18.62
C PHE A 120 7.10 -5.18 18.62
N ALA A 121 6.34 -5.29 19.70
CA ALA A 121 5.09 -4.53 19.89
C ALA A 121 4.94 -3.93 21.29
N ILE A 122 4.42 -2.71 21.35
CA ILE A 122 3.94 -2.06 22.58
C ILE A 122 2.42 -1.98 22.45
N ASN A 123 1.69 -2.37 23.50
CA ASN A 123 0.23 -2.25 23.59
C ASN A 123 -0.52 -2.95 22.43
N CYS A 124 -0.01 -4.08 21.93
CA CYS A 124 -0.74 -4.91 20.96
C CYS A 124 -1.97 -5.58 21.59
N GLY A 125 -2.86 -6.10 20.75
CA GLY A 125 -3.94 -6.99 21.21
C GLY A 125 -3.37 -8.26 21.83
N LEU A 126 -4.16 -8.89 22.71
CA LEU A 126 -3.86 -10.22 23.25
C LEU A 126 -3.78 -11.25 22.11
N ASP A 127 -3.05 -12.34 22.34
CA ASP A 127 -2.98 -13.44 21.37
C ASP A 127 -4.38 -13.95 21.00
N GLY A 128 -4.59 -14.17 19.70
CA GLY A 128 -5.90 -14.48 19.11
C GLY A 128 -6.70 -13.26 18.66
N ALA A 129 -6.36 -12.04 19.11
CA ALA A 129 -6.94 -10.82 18.56
C ALA A 129 -6.42 -10.54 17.14
N PRO A 130 -7.21 -9.88 16.27
CA PRO A 130 -6.77 -9.51 14.93
C PRO A 130 -5.47 -8.70 14.92
N ASN A 131 -5.28 -7.81 15.90
CA ASN A 131 -4.09 -6.97 16.11
C ASN A 131 -3.11 -7.54 17.16
N SER A 132 -2.96 -8.86 17.24
CA SER A 132 -2.04 -9.54 18.17
C SER A 132 -0.58 -9.50 17.72
N PHE A 133 0.34 -9.65 18.67
CA PHE A 133 1.77 -9.80 18.36
C PHE A 133 2.04 -11.03 17.48
N THR A 134 1.37 -12.16 17.76
CA THR A 134 1.50 -13.38 16.95
C THR A 134 1.19 -13.13 15.48
N ASN A 135 0.10 -12.42 15.16
CA ASN A 135 -0.24 -12.09 13.78
C ASN A 135 0.81 -11.19 13.13
N PHE A 136 1.27 -10.16 13.86
CA PHE A 136 2.32 -9.26 13.39
C PHE A 136 3.63 -9.99 13.04
N LYS A 137 4.08 -10.90 13.93
CA LYS A 137 5.28 -11.71 13.73
C LYS A 137 5.14 -12.69 12.58
N ASN A 138 3.98 -13.33 12.44
CA ASN A 138 3.71 -14.23 11.31
C ASN A 138 3.75 -13.49 9.96
N SER A 139 3.20 -12.28 9.90
CA SER A 139 3.29 -11.43 8.70
C SER A 139 4.75 -11.07 8.37
N ALA A 140 5.59 -10.78 9.37
CA ALA A 140 7.01 -10.53 9.16
C ALA A 140 7.76 -11.78 8.65
N LEU A 141 7.51 -12.94 9.23
CA LEU A 141 8.09 -14.23 8.82
C LEU A 141 7.73 -14.59 7.37
N ALA A 142 6.49 -14.30 6.94
CA ALA A 142 6.07 -14.52 5.56
C ALA A 142 6.87 -13.64 4.58
N ILE A 143 7.16 -12.39 4.94
CA ILE A 143 8.06 -11.51 4.16
C ILE A 143 9.45 -12.15 4.05
N GLY A 144 10.03 -12.61 5.17
CA GLY A 144 11.33 -13.28 5.15
C GLY A 144 11.38 -14.53 4.28
N ALA A 145 10.38 -15.40 4.40
CA ALA A 145 10.28 -16.62 3.59
C ALA A 145 10.27 -16.32 2.09
N SER A 146 9.56 -15.27 1.66
CA SER A 146 9.56 -14.85 0.25
C SER A 146 10.91 -14.30 -0.22
N LEU A 147 11.62 -13.55 0.63
CA LEU A 147 12.97 -13.05 0.34
C LEU A 147 13.99 -14.21 0.25
N SER A 148 13.93 -15.18 1.14
CA SER A 148 14.79 -16.37 1.11
C SER A 148 14.52 -17.27 -0.09
N ALA A 149 13.25 -17.50 -0.45
CA ALA A 149 12.88 -18.25 -1.65
C ALA A 149 13.42 -17.57 -2.93
N SER A 150 13.35 -16.24 -2.99
CA SER A 150 13.85 -15.45 -4.12
C SER A 150 15.36 -15.59 -4.30
N ALA A 151 16.15 -15.63 -3.22
CA ALA A 151 17.60 -15.82 -3.34
C ALA A 151 18.04 -17.27 -3.56
N ALA A 152 17.28 -18.24 -3.04
CA ALA A 152 17.53 -19.65 -3.36
C ALA A 152 17.38 -19.91 -4.86
N ALA A 153 16.37 -19.29 -5.51
CA ALA A 153 16.18 -19.35 -6.96
C ALA A 153 17.29 -18.66 -7.76
N ALA A 154 17.93 -17.62 -7.20
CA ALA A 154 19.04 -16.90 -7.84
C ALA A 154 20.38 -17.64 -7.77
N SER A 155 20.55 -18.58 -6.83
CA SER A 155 21.83 -19.27 -6.59
C SER A 155 21.96 -20.60 -7.36
N SER A 156 20.94 -21.05 -8.09
CA SER A 156 20.90 -22.35 -8.78
C SER A 156 21.23 -22.31 -10.28
N THR A 157 21.71 -21.19 -10.84
CA THR A 157 22.12 -21.10 -12.25
C THR A 157 23.57 -21.56 -12.46
N ALA A 158 23.79 -22.87 -12.51
CA ALA A 158 24.95 -23.48 -13.16
C ALA A 158 24.56 -24.00 -14.55
N TYR A 159 25.30 -23.51 -15.55
CA TYR A 159 25.26 -23.73 -17.00
C TYR A 159 24.81 -25.12 -17.53
N THR A 160 23.88 -25.13 -18.50
CA THR A 160 23.90 -25.99 -19.71
C THR A 160 22.85 -25.50 -20.75
N PRO A 161 23.09 -25.64 -22.07
CA PRO A 161 22.38 -24.90 -23.11
C PRO A 161 21.15 -25.62 -23.69
N ALA A 162 20.12 -24.81 -23.98
CA ALA A 162 19.06 -24.95 -24.97
C ALA A 162 18.18 -26.23 -24.99
N SER A 163 16.93 -26.11 -24.54
CA SER A 163 15.78 -25.98 -25.44
C SER A 163 14.43 -25.81 -24.71
N THR A 164 13.62 -24.90 -25.28
CA THR A 164 12.17 -24.71 -25.17
C THR A 164 11.52 -24.40 -23.81
N ALA A 165 11.32 -23.08 -23.64
CA ALA A 165 10.22 -22.37 -22.96
C ALA A 165 10.06 -22.54 -21.44
N SER A 166 10.56 -21.56 -20.68
CA SER A 166 10.21 -21.32 -19.28
C SER A 166 10.21 -19.82 -18.97
N ALA A 167 9.30 -19.41 -18.08
CA ALA A 167 8.84 -18.04 -17.87
C ALA A 167 9.83 -17.14 -17.10
N ALA A 168 9.88 -15.91 -17.58
CA ALA A 168 10.69 -14.74 -17.24
C ALA A 168 10.89 -14.40 -15.73
N ASP A 169 12.15 -14.07 -15.46
CA ASP A 169 12.66 -13.06 -14.54
C ASP A 169 11.70 -11.94 -14.08
N ALA A 170 11.55 -11.77 -12.77
CA ALA A 170 10.80 -10.67 -12.17
C ALA A 170 11.66 -9.39 -12.10
N ALA A 171 11.83 -8.71 -13.23
CA ALA A 171 12.29 -7.32 -13.24
C ALA A 171 11.23 -6.41 -12.61
N TRP A 172 11.62 -5.54 -11.67
CA TRP A 172 10.75 -4.48 -11.18
C TRP A 172 10.32 -3.57 -12.35
N THR A 173 9.05 -3.21 -12.42
CA THR A 173 8.50 -2.36 -13.48
C THR A 173 8.13 -1.00 -12.92
N THR A 174 7.93 -0.02 -13.81
CA THR A 174 7.38 1.28 -13.43
C THR A 174 5.85 1.21 -13.43
N ALA A 175 5.20 1.90 -12.49
CA ALA A 175 3.78 2.17 -12.56
C ALA A 175 3.42 2.88 -13.88
N ALA A 176 2.13 2.92 -14.21
CA ALA A 176 1.66 3.55 -15.44
C ALA A 176 2.03 5.04 -15.53
N TYR A 177 2.34 5.68 -14.39
CA TYR A 177 2.81 7.05 -14.33
C TYR A 177 3.60 7.33 -13.04
N GLY A 178 4.27 8.50 -12.99
CA GLY A 178 4.91 9.00 -11.77
C GLY A 178 6.21 8.30 -11.38
N ASP A 179 6.82 7.52 -12.28
CA ASP A 179 8.10 6.82 -12.12
C ASP A 179 8.20 5.96 -10.84
N TYR A 180 7.05 5.54 -10.29
CA TYR A 180 6.98 4.75 -9.08
C TYR A 180 7.28 3.28 -9.39
N THR A 181 8.29 2.71 -8.74
CA THR A 181 8.65 1.30 -8.92
C THR A 181 7.60 0.39 -8.29
N ILE A 182 7.07 -0.55 -9.08
CA ILE A 182 6.08 -1.53 -8.64
C ILE A 182 6.56 -2.96 -8.91
N PRO A 183 6.08 -3.94 -8.12
CA PRO A 183 6.37 -5.33 -8.41
C PRO A 183 5.87 -5.72 -9.80
N PRO A 184 6.58 -6.60 -10.54
CA PRO A 184 6.09 -7.09 -11.82
C PRO A 184 4.73 -7.77 -11.65
N ALA A 185 3.91 -7.71 -12.69
CA ALA A 185 2.68 -8.48 -12.72
C ALA A 185 3.02 -9.97 -12.66
N PRO A 186 2.30 -10.78 -11.85
CA PRO A 186 2.52 -12.22 -11.87
C PRO A 186 2.19 -12.76 -13.27
N THR A 187 3.01 -13.67 -13.77
CA THR A 187 2.71 -14.40 -15.00
C THR A 187 1.54 -15.35 -14.73
N ALA A 188 0.38 -15.04 -15.31
CA ALA A 188 -0.78 -15.91 -15.21
C ALA A 188 -0.53 -17.22 -15.96
N THR A 189 -0.82 -18.35 -15.32
CA THR A 189 -0.93 -19.66 -15.98
C THR A 189 -2.40 -19.97 -16.19
N LEU A 190 -2.76 -20.44 -17.39
CA LEU A 190 -4.11 -20.92 -17.63
C LEU A 190 -4.25 -22.31 -17.02
N VAL A 191 -5.21 -22.46 -16.11
CA VAL A 191 -5.54 -23.72 -15.46
C VAL A 191 -6.91 -24.16 -15.94
N THR A 192 -7.00 -25.39 -16.43
CA THR A 192 -8.27 -26.03 -16.79
C THR A 192 -8.63 -27.06 -15.72
N GLN A 193 -9.79 -26.89 -15.10
CA GLN A 193 -10.26 -27.75 -14.01
C GLN A 193 -11.72 -28.15 -14.22
N ALA A 194 -12.05 -29.41 -13.91
CA ALA A 194 -13.43 -29.86 -13.78
C ALA A 194 -13.99 -29.42 -12.41
N VAL A 195 -15.00 -28.58 -12.42
CA VAL A 195 -15.71 -28.08 -11.25
C VAL A 195 -16.99 -28.87 -11.09
N THR A 196 -17.27 -29.35 -9.87
CA THR A 196 -18.53 -30.01 -9.52
C THR A 196 -19.20 -29.24 -8.38
N LEU A 197 -20.43 -28.81 -8.60
CA LEU A 197 -21.25 -28.07 -7.64
C LEU A 197 -22.66 -28.65 -7.63
N GLY A 198 -23.04 -29.30 -6.53
CA GLY A 198 -24.28 -30.06 -6.45
C GLY A 198 -24.32 -31.16 -7.52
N THR A 199 -25.35 -31.16 -8.35
CA THR A 199 -25.52 -32.12 -9.47
C THR A 199 -24.93 -31.63 -10.79
N SER A 200 -24.32 -30.44 -10.81
CA SER A 200 -23.74 -29.85 -12.02
C SER A 200 -22.24 -30.05 -12.02
N SER A 201 -21.70 -30.54 -13.14
CA SER A 201 -20.26 -30.57 -13.40
C SER A 201 -19.96 -29.87 -14.72
N TRP A 202 -18.93 -29.02 -14.73
CA TRP A 202 -18.46 -28.34 -15.93
C TRP A 202 -16.95 -28.17 -15.90
N THR A 203 -16.34 -27.99 -17.06
CA THR A 203 -14.92 -27.67 -17.17
C THR A 203 -14.76 -26.16 -17.28
N THR A 204 -13.90 -25.56 -16.46
CA THR A 204 -13.56 -24.14 -16.53
C THR A 204 -12.07 -23.95 -16.81
N THR A 205 -11.73 -22.92 -17.56
CA THR A 205 -10.35 -22.47 -17.78
C THR A 205 -10.20 -21.07 -17.24
N TYR A 206 -9.22 -20.86 -16.36
CA TYR A 206 -9.03 -19.59 -15.65
C TYR A 206 -7.55 -19.22 -15.53
N SER A 207 -7.28 -17.92 -15.44
CA SER A 207 -5.96 -17.38 -15.12
C SER A 207 -5.66 -17.58 -13.64
N SER A 208 -4.58 -18.31 -13.33
CA SER A 208 -4.10 -18.58 -11.98
C SER A 208 -2.69 -18.01 -11.79
N TYR A 209 -2.39 -17.56 -10.58
CA TYR A 209 -1.06 -17.13 -10.14
C TYR A 209 -0.77 -17.71 -8.75
N PRO A 210 0.49 -17.79 -8.31
CA PRO A 210 0.82 -18.37 -7.00
C PRO A 210 0.01 -17.73 -5.87
N GLY A 211 -0.69 -18.57 -5.08
CA GLY A 211 -1.57 -18.13 -3.99
C GLY A 211 -3.01 -17.77 -4.38
N SER A 212 -3.37 -17.85 -5.66
CA SER A 212 -4.76 -17.65 -6.11
C SER A 212 -5.68 -18.75 -5.61
N ALA A 213 -6.92 -18.41 -5.26
CA ALA A 213 -7.95 -19.40 -5.01
C ALA A 213 -8.38 -20.10 -6.31
N ALA A 214 -8.74 -21.38 -6.24
CA ALA A 214 -9.39 -22.08 -7.35
C ALA A 214 -10.77 -21.47 -7.61
N PRO A 215 -11.25 -21.35 -8.87
CA PRO A 215 -12.51 -20.71 -9.23
C PRO A 215 -13.67 -21.68 -9.06
N THR A 216 -13.76 -22.30 -7.88
CA THR A 216 -14.85 -23.20 -7.53
C THR A 216 -15.87 -22.40 -6.73
N PRO A 217 -17.08 -22.16 -7.26
CA PRO A 217 -18.14 -21.54 -6.48
C PRO A 217 -18.39 -22.31 -5.18
N ASN A 218 -18.62 -21.60 -4.09
CA ASN A 218 -18.94 -22.23 -2.81
C ASN A 218 -20.35 -22.84 -2.80
N SER A 219 -21.28 -22.23 -3.52
CA SER A 219 -22.69 -22.62 -3.59
C SER A 219 -23.29 -22.23 -4.93
N VAL A 220 -24.48 -22.74 -5.24
CA VAL A 220 -25.21 -22.39 -6.46
C VAL A 220 -25.63 -20.92 -6.46
N GLU A 221 -26.01 -20.42 -5.29
CA GLU A 221 -26.53 -19.07 -5.06
C GLU A 221 -25.41 -18.02 -4.87
N GLY A 222 -24.18 -18.46 -4.57
CA GLY A 222 -23.08 -17.58 -4.17
C GLY A 222 -23.23 -17.03 -2.75
N THR A 223 -22.16 -16.46 -2.22
CA THR A 223 -22.15 -15.72 -0.96
C THR A 223 -22.32 -14.23 -1.22
N VAL A 224 -23.06 -13.53 -0.37
CA VAL A 224 -23.16 -12.07 -0.40
C VAL A 224 -22.10 -11.46 0.51
N HIS A 225 -21.21 -10.64 -0.05
CA HIS A 225 -20.21 -9.86 0.68
C HIS A 225 -20.67 -8.41 0.77
N LYS A 226 -20.97 -7.93 1.98
CA LYS A 226 -21.33 -6.53 2.19
C LYS A 226 -20.08 -5.68 2.42
N VAL A 227 -19.92 -4.62 1.66
CA VAL A 227 -18.84 -3.63 1.81
C VAL A 227 -19.47 -2.27 2.05
N ILE A 228 -19.17 -1.65 3.19
CA ILE A 228 -19.59 -0.28 3.48
C ILE A 228 -18.62 0.68 2.80
N VAL A 229 -19.15 1.64 2.04
CA VAL A 229 -18.35 2.65 1.34
C VAL A 229 -18.59 4.01 1.98
N GLY A 230 -17.58 4.55 2.66
CA GLY A 230 -17.69 5.80 3.41
C GLY A 230 -18.23 5.61 4.82
N GLY A 231 -18.98 6.60 5.31
CA GLY A 231 -19.53 6.63 6.67
C GLY A 231 -19.18 7.92 7.43
N PRO A 232 -19.75 8.16 8.62
CA PRO A 232 -19.49 9.38 9.37
C PRO A 232 -18.00 9.46 9.75
N GLY A 233 -17.30 10.43 9.17
CA GLY A 233 -15.85 10.60 9.36
C GLY A 233 -14.98 9.48 8.76
N LYS A 234 -15.54 8.58 7.94
CA LYS A 234 -14.82 7.47 7.32
C LYS A 234 -14.55 7.74 5.84
N LEU A 235 -13.30 7.53 5.42
CA LEU A 235 -12.85 7.61 4.04
C LEU A 235 -12.27 6.25 3.60
N ALA A 236 -13.10 5.21 3.61
CA ALA A 236 -12.65 3.84 3.42
C ALA A 236 -13.73 2.95 2.78
N PHE A 237 -13.28 1.81 2.26
CA PHE A 237 -14.10 0.63 2.07
C PHE A 237 -13.94 -0.25 3.32
N ASP A 238 -15.04 -0.76 3.86
CA ASP A 238 -15.06 -1.54 5.10
C ASP A 238 -15.87 -2.84 4.89
N PRO A 239 -15.22 -4.02 4.79
CA PRO A 239 -13.77 -4.22 4.84
C PRO A 239 -13.05 -3.69 3.57
N PRO A 240 -11.73 -3.42 3.64
CA PRO A 240 -10.96 -2.88 2.51
C PRO A 240 -10.51 -3.94 1.50
N THR A 241 -10.60 -5.22 1.87
CA THR A 241 -10.39 -6.35 0.97
C THR A 241 -11.32 -7.50 1.35
N ILE A 242 -11.70 -8.31 0.37
CA ILE A 242 -12.47 -9.55 0.56
C ILE A 242 -11.86 -10.69 -0.26
N SER A 243 -12.12 -11.92 0.17
CA SER A 243 -11.97 -13.10 -0.67
C SER A 243 -13.35 -13.59 -1.09
N ALA A 244 -13.54 -13.83 -2.38
CA ALA A 244 -14.82 -14.20 -2.96
C ALA A 244 -14.64 -15.23 -4.07
N GLN A 245 -15.59 -16.15 -4.19
CA GLN A 245 -15.61 -17.17 -5.22
C GLN A 245 -16.51 -16.77 -6.39
N PRO A 246 -16.38 -17.40 -7.56
CA PRO A 246 -17.31 -17.15 -8.65
C PRO A 246 -18.76 -17.37 -8.20
N ARG A 247 -19.67 -16.52 -8.69
CA ARG A 247 -21.09 -16.36 -8.29
C ARG A 247 -21.32 -15.59 -6.98
N ASP A 248 -20.31 -15.33 -6.18
CA ASP A 248 -20.48 -14.43 -5.05
C ASP A 248 -20.89 -13.03 -5.53
N VAL A 249 -21.66 -12.32 -4.71
CA VAL A 249 -22.09 -10.95 -5.00
C VAL A 249 -21.50 -10.01 -3.96
N VAL A 250 -20.72 -9.03 -4.41
CA VAL A 250 -20.23 -7.94 -3.58
C VAL A 250 -21.23 -6.81 -3.62
N VAL A 251 -21.87 -6.54 -2.48
CA VAL A 251 -22.83 -5.45 -2.30
C VAL A 251 -22.11 -4.28 -1.66
N PHE A 252 -21.88 -3.23 -2.43
CA PHE A 252 -21.35 -1.97 -1.95
C PHE A 252 -22.51 -1.10 -1.46
N GLU A 253 -22.61 -0.89 -0.15
CA GLU A 253 -23.59 0.01 0.46
C GLU A 253 -22.92 1.34 0.76
N PHE A 254 -23.38 2.41 0.12
CA PHE A 254 -22.76 3.73 0.21
C PHE A 254 -23.35 4.52 1.36
N HIS A 255 -22.48 5.03 2.21
CA HIS A 255 -22.83 5.85 3.37
C HIS A 255 -22.43 7.31 3.11
N GLN A 256 -22.51 8.15 4.14
CA GLN A 256 -22.39 9.62 4.08
C GLN A 256 -21.23 10.10 3.20
N LYS A 257 -21.41 11.31 2.65
CA LYS A 257 -20.55 11.96 1.64
C LYS A 257 -20.75 11.34 0.26
N ASN A 258 -19.81 11.62 -0.65
CA ASN A 258 -19.92 11.20 -2.05
C ASN A 258 -18.78 10.25 -2.38
N HIS A 259 -19.13 9.03 -2.74
CA HIS A 259 -18.17 7.96 -3.01
C HIS A 259 -18.53 7.20 -4.30
N THR A 260 -17.55 6.45 -4.81
CA THR A 260 -17.72 5.48 -5.89
C THR A 260 -17.01 4.20 -5.51
N VAL A 261 -17.36 3.11 -6.21
CA VAL A 261 -16.44 2.00 -6.45
C VAL A 261 -16.17 1.95 -7.96
N THR A 262 -14.91 2.18 -8.32
CA THR A 262 -14.48 2.24 -9.72
C THR A 262 -13.29 1.32 -9.90
N GLN A 263 -13.36 0.42 -10.88
CA GLN A 263 -12.27 -0.51 -11.15
C GLN A 263 -11.05 0.22 -11.73
N SER A 264 -9.86 -0.14 -11.27
CA SER A 264 -8.56 0.26 -11.81
C SER A 264 -7.69 -0.97 -12.08
N SER A 265 -6.42 -0.77 -12.41
CA SER A 265 -5.40 -1.81 -12.30
C SER A 265 -4.49 -1.53 -11.11
N PHE A 266 -3.65 -2.51 -10.76
CA PHE A 266 -2.64 -2.36 -9.70
C PHE A 266 -1.59 -1.29 -10.06
N ASP A 267 -1.22 -1.23 -11.34
CA ASP A 267 -0.18 -0.37 -11.91
C ASP A 267 -0.66 1.04 -12.30
N ASP A 268 -1.97 1.23 -12.49
CA ASP A 268 -2.62 2.53 -12.75
C ASP A 268 -3.74 2.77 -11.72
N PRO A 269 -3.45 2.80 -10.40
CA PRO A 269 -4.45 3.13 -9.41
C PRO A 269 -4.97 4.55 -9.62
N CYS A 270 -6.14 4.84 -9.08
CA CYS A 270 -6.79 6.16 -9.18
C CYS A 270 -7.25 6.56 -10.59
N ARG A 271 -7.17 5.66 -11.57
CA ARG A 271 -7.75 5.82 -12.90
C ARG A 271 -8.65 4.66 -13.24
N LYS A 272 -9.75 4.97 -13.93
CA LYS A 272 -10.71 3.95 -14.35
C LYS A 272 -10.02 3.06 -15.38
N LEU A 273 -10.08 1.75 -15.15
CA LEU A 273 -9.54 0.75 -16.06
C LEU A 273 -10.17 0.90 -17.45
N ASN A 274 -9.34 1.29 -18.42
CA ASN A 274 -9.68 1.40 -19.83
C ASN A 274 -8.46 0.97 -20.66
N ALA A 275 -8.22 -0.33 -20.73
CA ALA A 275 -7.04 -0.88 -21.39
C ALA A 275 -7.40 -2.13 -22.20
N ASN A 276 -6.78 -2.32 -23.36
CA ASN A 276 -6.92 -3.53 -24.20
C ASN A 276 -8.37 -3.90 -24.54
N GLY A 277 -9.24 -2.91 -24.76
CA GLY A 277 -10.67 -3.14 -25.05
C GLY A 277 -11.52 -3.54 -23.85
N VAL A 278 -10.93 -3.59 -22.64
CA VAL A 278 -11.64 -3.82 -21.38
C VAL A 278 -11.93 -2.47 -20.72
N THR A 279 -13.21 -2.16 -20.56
CA THR A 279 -13.68 -1.06 -19.70
C THR A 279 -14.09 -1.65 -18.36
N GLY A 280 -13.41 -1.24 -17.30
CA GLY A 280 -13.73 -1.65 -15.95
C GLY A 280 -15.05 -1.05 -15.44
N PHE A 281 -15.60 -1.66 -14.40
CA PHE A 281 -16.85 -1.19 -13.80
C PHE A 281 -16.70 0.17 -13.11
N ASP A 282 -17.83 0.88 -12.97
CA ASP A 282 -17.95 2.11 -12.19
C ASP A 282 -19.38 2.20 -11.66
N SER A 283 -19.54 2.32 -10.35
CA SER A 283 -20.86 2.53 -9.74
C SER A 283 -21.48 3.87 -10.13
N GLY A 284 -20.67 4.84 -10.57
CA GLY A 284 -21.07 6.23 -10.54
C GLY A 284 -20.94 6.82 -9.13
N PHE A 285 -21.16 8.14 -9.02
CA PHE A 285 -21.18 8.85 -7.75
C PHE A 285 -22.46 8.57 -6.98
N MET A 286 -22.31 8.14 -5.73
CA MET A 286 -23.40 7.83 -4.81
C MET A 286 -23.35 8.81 -3.63
N PRO A 287 -23.95 10.02 -3.77
CA PRO A 287 -23.98 11.01 -2.70
C PRO A 287 -25.02 10.63 -1.63
N VAL A 288 -24.62 10.71 -0.37
CA VAL A 288 -25.48 10.43 0.78
C VAL A 288 -25.37 11.58 1.79
N ALA A 289 -26.52 12.10 2.20
CA ALA A 289 -26.62 13.17 3.18
C ALA A 289 -26.19 12.69 4.58
N ASP A 290 -25.70 13.61 5.42
CA ASP A 290 -25.15 13.25 6.74
C ASP A 290 -26.21 12.61 7.68
N ASP A 291 -27.49 12.95 7.50
CA ASP A 291 -28.64 12.48 8.26
C ASP A 291 -29.45 11.36 7.58
N ALA A 292 -28.97 10.83 6.45
CA ALA A 292 -29.67 9.78 5.71
C ALA A 292 -29.76 8.46 6.52
N THR A 293 -30.94 7.83 6.48
CA THR A 293 -31.19 6.51 7.06
C THR A 293 -31.37 5.42 6.00
N GLU A 294 -31.38 5.80 4.72
CA GLU A 294 -31.46 4.91 3.58
C GLU A 294 -30.19 5.07 2.73
N PHE A 295 -29.61 3.95 2.31
CA PHE A 295 -28.30 3.90 1.68
C PHE A 295 -28.39 3.24 0.31
N PRO A 296 -27.90 3.89 -0.76
CA PRO A 296 -27.89 3.27 -2.08
C PRO A 296 -26.89 2.12 -2.11
N THR A 297 -27.19 1.10 -2.92
CA THR A 297 -26.33 -0.07 -3.11
C THR A 297 -25.93 -0.24 -4.56
N TRP A 298 -24.72 -0.72 -4.80
CA TRP A 298 -24.26 -1.18 -6.11
C TRP A 298 -23.64 -2.57 -5.99
N ASN A 299 -23.92 -3.46 -6.93
CA ASN A 299 -23.56 -4.87 -6.82
C ASN A 299 -22.57 -5.28 -7.92
N PHE A 300 -21.57 -6.06 -7.54
CA PHE A 300 -20.65 -6.72 -8.46
C PHE A 300 -20.74 -8.23 -8.29
N THR A 301 -21.02 -8.96 -9.37
CA THR A 301 -20.97 -10.43 -9.36
C THR A 301 -19.56 -10.88 -9.70
N VAL A 302 -18.97 -11.69 -8.82
CA VAL A 302 -17.63 -12.26 -9.00
C VAL A 302 -17.73 -13.36 -10.05
N THR A 303 -16.95 -13.24 -11.13
CA THR A 303 -16.96 -14.21 -12.25
C THR A 303 -15.81 -15.20 -12.20
N ASP A 304 -14.71 -14.81 -11.55
CA ASP A 304 -13.50 -15.60 -11.39
C ASP A 304 -12.74 -15.17 -10.12
N THR A 305 -11.58 -15.78 -9.87
CA THR A 305 -10.73 -15.50 -8.70
C THR A 305 -9.54 -14.59 -9.01
N ALA A 306 -9.52 -13.90 -10.14
CA ALA A 306 -8.48 -12.90 -10.43
C ALA A 306 -8.60 -11.71 -9.47
N PRO A 307 -7.50 -11.02 -9.13
CA PRO A 307 -7.55 -9.88 -8.24
C PRO A 307 -8.26 -8.74 -8.95
N VAL A 308 -9.27 -8.17 -8.28
CA VAL A 308 -9.92 -6.94 -8.73
C VAL A 308 -9.42 -5.81 -7.86
N TRP A 309 -8.94 -4.75 -8.50
CA TRP A 309 -8.47 -3.53 -7.85
C TRP A 309 -9.48 -2.42 -8.11
N ALA A 310 -9.92 -1.75 -7.06
CA ALA A 310 -10.90 -0.67 -7.17
C ALA A 310 -10.55 0.51 -6.27
N TYR A 311 -11.11 1.67 -6.58
CA TYR A 311 -10.86 2.91 -5.86
C TYR A 311 -12.09 3.80 -5.82
N CYS A 312 -12.07 4.78 -4.92
CA CYS A 312 -13.03 5.88 -4.91
C CYS A 312 -12.51 7.03 -5.78
N ARG A 313 -13.25 7.39 -6.84
CA ARG A 313 -12.81 8.41 -7.82
C ARG A 313 -13.16 9.85 -7.45
N GLN A 314 -13.66 10.09 -6.24
CA GLN A 314 -13.90 11.44 -5.75
C GLN A 314 -12.56 12.20 -5.60
N GLN A 315 -12.45 13.35 -6.27
CA GLN A 315 -11.22 14.15 -6.31
C GLN A 315 -11.30 15.45 -5.48
N LEU A 316 -12.51 15.87 -5.11
CA LEU A 316 -12.75 17.14 -4.42
C LEU A 316 -13.41 16.88 -3.04
N PRO A 317 -13.04 17.64 -1.99
CA PRO A 317 -12.01 18.68 -1.97
C PRO A 317 -10.57 18.14 -2.01
N SER A 318 -10.39 16.83 -1.84
CA SER A 318 -9.12 16.12 -1.98
C SER A 318 -9.33 14.76 -2.62
N SER A 319 -8.26 14.18 -3.18
CA SER A 319 -8.30 12.86 -3.81
C SER A 319 -8.57 11.77 -2.78
N HIS A 320 -9.73 11.12 -2.85
CA HIS A 320 -10.04 9.99 -1.97
C HIS A 320 -9.08 8.83 -2.22
N CYS A 321 -8.82 8.52 -3.49
CA CYS A 321 -7.87 7.47 -3.86
C CYS A 321 -6.44 7.76 -3.39
N GLY A 322 -5.97 8.99 -3.60
CA GLY A 322 -4.65 9.41 -3.14
C GLY A 322 -4.54 9.54 -1.61
N ALA A 323 -5.66 9.68 -0.92
CA ALA A 323 -5.72 9.53 0.53
C ALA A 323 -5.75 8.05 0.98
N GLY A 324 -5.83 7.10 0.04
CA GLY A 324 -5.79 5.66 0.30
C GLY A 324 -7.14 4.94 0.27
N MET A 325 -8.20 5.58 -0.21
CA MET A 325 -9.53 4.97 -0.35
C MET A 325 -9.56 4.05 -1.57
N VAL A 326 -9.01 2.85 -1.38
CA VAL A 326 -8.94 1.75 -2.35
C VAL A 326 -9.51 0.46 -1.77
N PHE A 327 -9.87 -0.48 -2.65
CA PHE A 327 -10.47 -1.77 -2.33
C PHE A 327 -9.87 -2.88 -3.19
N ALA A 328 -9.85 -4.10 -2.66
CA ALA A 328 -9.46 -5.28 -3.43
C ALA A 328 -10.41 -6.46 -3.25
N ILE A 329 -10.63 -7.22 -4.32
CA ILE A 329 -11.26 -8.55 -4.26
C ILE A 329 -10.17 -9.54 -4.65
N ASN A 330 -10.01 -10.62 -3.89
CA ASN A 330 -9.07 -11.70 -4.19
C ASN A 330 -7.63 -11.21 -4.40
N SER A 331 -7.23 -10.16 -3.69
CA SER A 331 -5.81 -9.82 -3.56
C SER A 331 -5.10 -10.96 -2.85
N VAL A 332 -3.94 -11.37 -3.39
CA VAL A 332 -3.12 -12.40 -2.75
C VAL A 332 -2.23 -11.72 -1.74
N GLU A 333 -2.61 -11.80 -0.47
CA GLU A 333 -1.93 -11.05 0.60
C GLU A 333 -0.47 -11.48 0.82
N THR A 334 -0.12 -12.68 0.39
CA THR A 334 1.26 -13.21 0.38
C THR A 334 2.09 -12.75 -0.83
N SER A 335 1.47 -12.09 -1.81
CA SER A 335 2.13 -11.60 -3.03
C SER A 335 2.74 -10.20 -2.80
N PRO A 336 3.82 -9.84 -3.52
CA PRO A 336 4.28 -8.45 -3.62
C PRO A 336 3.18 -7.49 -4.10
N ARG A 337 2.20 -7.98 -4.88
CA ARG A 337 1.00 -7.24 -5.29
C ARG A 337 -0.19 -7.50 -4.37
N ASN A 338 -0.03 -7.28 -3.07
CA ASN A 338 -1.10 -7.37 -2.08
C ASN A 338 -1.89 -6.05 -1.90
N PHE A 339 -2.92 -6.06 -1.06
CA PHE A 339 -3.75 -4.86 -0.82
C PHE A 339 -2.93 -3.67 -0.31
N ALA A 340 -2.03 -3.90 0.65
CA ALA A 340 -1.19 -2.84 1.21
C ALA A 340 -0.29 -2.20 0.14
N ALA A 341 0.31 -3.01 -0.72
CA ALA A 341 1.10 -2.52 -1.84
C ALA A 341 0.25 -1.67 -2.80
N PHE A 342 -0.96 -2.14 -3.15
CA PHE A 342 -1.88 -1.38 -3.99
C PHE A 342 -2.25 -0.02 -3.38
N GLN A 343 -2.57 0.02 -2.08
CA GLN A 343 -2.86 1.27 -1.38
C GLN A 343 -1.66 2.23 -1.36
N ASN A 344 -0.44 1.72 -1.24
CA ASN A 344 0.76 2.54 -1.27
C ASN A 344 1.01 3.13 -2.66
N VAL A 345 0.83 2.36 -3.74
CA VAL A 345 0.92 2.88 -5.11
C VAL A 345 -0.14 3.96 -5.31
N ALA A 346 -1.38 3.73 -4.88
CA ALA A 346 -2.47 4.72 -4.98
C ALA A 346 -2.15 6.05 -4.27
N LYS A 347 -1.63 5.99 -3.04
CA LYS A 347 -1.21 7.17 -2.28
C LYS A 347 -0.05 7.92 -2.94
N ALA A 348 0.96 7.17 -3.40
CA ALA A 348 2.13 7.75 -4.07
C ALA A 348 1.75 8.46 -5.38
N LEU A 349 0.84 7.86 -6.14
CA LEU A 349 0.45 8.35 -7.44
C LEU A 349 -0.66 9.42 -7.40
N ASN A 350 -1.54 9.39 -6.40
CA ASN A 350 -2.57 10.41 -6.07
C ASN A 350 -3.57 10.79 -7.20
N GLY A 351 -3.48 10.15 -8.38
CA GLY A 351 -4.22 10.53 -9.58
C GLY A 351 -3.76 11.85 -10.23
N THR A 352 -2.61 12.41 -9.84
CA THR A 352 -2.22 13.79 -10.20
C THR A 352 -1.32 13.93 -11.43
N ALA A 353 -0.85 12.84 -12.05
CA ALA A 353 -0.11 12.97 -13.31
C ALA A 353 -1.08 13.26 -14.46
N VAL A 354 -0.98 14.48 -14.98
CA VAL A 354 -1.56 14.89 -16.27
C VAL A 354 -0.98 14.00 -17.37
N LEU A 355 -1.82 13.64 -18.35
CA LEU A 355 -1.41 12.97 -19.58
C LEU A 355 -0.19 13.68 -20.16
N SER A 356 1.00 13.07 -20.08
CA SER A 356 2.11 13.44 -20.93
C SER A 356 1.71 13.06 -22.34
N THR A 357 1.33 14.06 -23.13
CA THR A 357 1.13 13.96 -24.57
C THR A 357 2.29 13.18 -25.20
N SER A 358 1.95 12.11 -25.90
CA SER A 358 2.84 11.31 -26.74
C SER A 358 3.75 12.21 -27.59
N PRO A 359 5.09 12.01 -27.62
CA PRO A 359 5.91 12.65 -28.62
C PRO A 359 5.52 12.09 -29.98
N ASN A 360 5.04 12.99 -30.84
CA ASN A 360 4.82 12.72 -32.23
C ASN A 360 6.15 12.31 -32.87
N ASN A 361 6.11 11.25 -33.66
CA ASN A 361 7.21 10.76 -34.46
C ASN A 361 7.58 11.82 -35.51
N THR A 362 8.68 12.54 -35.30
CA THR A 362 9.34 13.31 -36.37
C THR A 362 10.73 12.77 -36.58
N THR A 363 10.80 11.96 -37.63
CA THR A 363 11.94 11.65 -38.50
C THR A 363 13.16 12.56 -38.34
N THR A 364 14.26 11.87 -38.10
CA THR A 364 15.65 12.23 -38.31
C THR A 364 15.92 13.00 -39.60
N THR A 365 16.52 14.19 -39.49
CA THR A 365 17.58 14.64 -40.40
C THR A 365 18.64 15.42 -39.61
N SER A 366 19.86 14.95 -39.75
CA SER A 366 21.15 15.39 -39.21
C SER A 366 21.46 16.89 -39.36
N GLN A 367 21.98 17.51 -38.29
CA GLN A 367 22.97 18.60 -38.34
C GLN A 367 24.36 17.96 -38.52
N ASP A 368 25.32 18.47 -39.29
CA ASP A 368 25.99 19.79 -39.26
C ASP A 368 26.96 19.89 -40.49
N PRO A 369 27.82 20.91 -40.72
CA PRO A 369 27.84 22.33 -40.29
C PRO A 369 28.15 23.32 -41.46
N SER A 370 28.18 24.63 -41.12
CA SER A 370 28.93 25.73 -41.78
C SER A 370 28.17 26.69 -42.71
N GLY A 371 28.27 27.99 -42.41
CA GLY A 371 28.41 29.01 -43.46
C GLY A 371 27.52 30.26 -43.39
N ALA A 372 28.16 31.37 -43.01
CA ALA A 372 27.97 32.73 -43.54
C ALA A 372 26.89 33.66 -42.97
N ALA A 373 27.35 34.90 -42.79
CA ALA A 373 26.70 36.08 -42.23
C ALA A 373 26.09 37.00 -43.31
N SER A 374 25.10 37.82 -42.91
CA SER A 374 24.74 39.15 -43.46
C SER A 374 23.49 39.64 -42.71
N VAL A 375 23.51 40.63 -41.80
CA VAL A 375 23.64 42.11 -41.89
C VAL A 375 22.47 42.84 -42.61
N LYS A 376 21.62 43.47 -41.76
CA LYS A 376 20.82 44.74 -41.86
C LYS A 376 19.87 44.92 -43.07
N VAL A 377 18.75 45.66 -43.02
CA VAL A 377 18.46 47.03 -42.51
C VAL A 377 16.92 47.19 -42.29
N GLY A 378 16.51 48.25 -41.56
CA GLY A 378 15.13 48.63 -41.15
C GLY A 378 14.10 48.84 -42.29
N PHE A 379 12.85 49.20 -42.02
CA PHE A 379 12.39 50.46 -41.39
C PHE A 379 11.04 50.30 -40.66
N ALA A 380 10.86 51.08 -39.60
CA ALA A 380 9.55 51.44 -39.05
C ALA A 380 8.97 52.61 -39.86
N SER A 381 7.64 52.68 -40.03
CA SER A 381 6.81 53.90 -39.84
C SER A 381 5.39 53.79 -40.44
N VAL A 382 4.42 54.01 -39.55
CA VAL A 382 3.28 54.95 -39.67
C VAL A 382 2.00 54.55 -40.43
N SER A 383 0.92 54.71 -39.64
CA SER A 383 -0.52 54.58 -39.83
C SER A 383 -1.16 55.50 -40.87
N ILE A 384 -2.28 55.07 -41.47
CA ILE A 384 -3.41 55.96 -41.84
C ILE A 384 -4.73 55.23 -41.60
N LEU A 385 -5.57 55.78 -40.72
CA LEU A 385 -7.01 55.54 -40.61
C LEU A 385 -7.74 56.31 -41.74
N VAL A 386 -8.67 55.66 -42.43
CA VAL A 386 -9.78 56.35 -43.12
C VAL A 386 -11.06 55.56 -42.89
N ALA A 387 -11.99 56.19 -42.18
CA ALA A 387 -13.40 55.80 -42.14
C ALA A 387 -14.15 56.51 -43.29
N ALA A 388 -15.06 55.80 -43.96
CA ALA A 388 -16.07 56.41 -44.81
C ALA A 388 -17.40 55.68 -44.63
N LEU A 389 -18.39 56.46 -44.20
CA LEU A 389 -19.80 56.13 -43.98
C LEU A 389 -20.58 56.60 -45.22
N ILE A 390 -21.36 55.72 -45.85
CA ILE A 390 -22.51 56.03 -46.73
C ILE A 390 -23.40 54.77 -46.65
N GLY A 391 -24.67 54.74 -46.25
CA GLY A 391 -25.74 55.73 -46.35
C GLY A 391 -26.75 55.28 -47.43
N SER A 392 -28.06 55.24 -47.08
CA SER A 392 -29.26 55.03 -47.94
C SER A 392 -29.91 53.64 -47.88
N LEU A 393 -31.23 53.46 -47.86
CA LEU A 393 -32.40 54.28 -47.53
C LEU A 393 -33.62 53.34 -47.67
N LEU A 394 -34.51 53.32 -46.67
CA LEU A 394 -35.99 53.28 -46.70
C LEU A 394 -36.56 52.66 -45.43
#